data_AF-A0A418LUL8-F1
#
_entry.id   AF-A0A418LUL8-F1
#
_cell.length_a   1.000
_cell.length_b   1.000
_cell.length_c   1.000
_cell.angle_alpha   90.00
_cell.angle_beta   90.00
_cell.angle_gamma   90.00
#
_symmetry.space_group_name_H-M   'P 1'
#
loop_
_entity.id
_entity.type
_entity.pdbx_description
1 polymer ?
#
loop_
_entity_poly.entity_id
_entity_poly.type
_entity_poly.pdbx_seq_one_letter_code
_entity_poly.pdbx_strand_id
1 'polypeptide(L)'
;HLGYINASRAIFDSNITSLIASVLLYAYGTGAIKGFALTTGIGILASIITAIIGTQGIYQALLPKLAQTKSLYFWFGVNKRA
;
A
#
# COMPACT_ATOMS: atom_id res chain seq x y z
N HIS A 1 9.11 10.57 10.48
CA HIS A 1 8.15 9.80 11.30
C HIS A 1 6.69 10.14 10.98
N LEU A 2 6.30 11.43 10.93
CA LEU A 2 4.92 11.87 10.64
C LEU A 2 4.37 11.40 9.28
N GLY A 3 5.16 11.46 8.21
CA GLY A 3 4.72 11.04 6.87
C GLY A 3 4.35 9.56 6.77
N TYR A 4 4.99 8.69 7.56
CA TYR A 4 4.73 7.25 7.54
C TYR A 4 3.39 6.89 8.20
N ILE A 5 3.07 7.55 9.33
CA ILE A 5 1.80 7.36 10.03
C ILE A 5 0.65 7.89 9.17
N ASN A 6 0.85 9.03 8.50
CA ASN A 6 -0.18 9.60 7.63
C ASN A 6 -0.36 8.78 6.35
N ALA A 7 0.73 8.26 5.74
CA ALA A 7 0.66 7.44 4.55
C ALA A 7 0.01 6.06 4.82
N SER A 8 0.39 5.39 5.91
CA SER A 8 -0.23 4.11 6.32
C SER A 8 -1.71 4.28 6.65
N ARG A 9 -2.08 5.37 7.32
CA ARG A 9 -3.47 5.71 7.63
C ARG A 9 -4.29 6.04 6.38
N ALA A 10 -3.71 6.75 5.41
CA ALA A 10 -4.35 7.02 4.13
C ALA A 10 -4.58 5.72 3.31
N ILE A 11 -3.62 4.79 3.34
CA ILE A 11 -3.77 3.46 2.71
C ILE A 11 -4.90 2.67 3.38
N PHE A 12 -5.02 2.74 4.71
CA PHE A 12 -6.08 2.02 5.41
C PHE A 12 -7.46 2.60 5.08
N ASP A 13 -7.59 3.93 5.07
CA ASP A 13 -8.84 4.63 4.79
C ASP A 13 -9.29 4.42 3.33
N SER A 14 -8.35 4.40 2.37
CA SER A 14 -8.66 4.17 0.95
C SER A 14 -9.21 2.76 0.66
N ASN A 15 -8.92 1.79 1.53
CA ASN A 15 -9.34 0.40 1.38
C ASN A 15 -10.55 0.04 2.24
N ILE A 16 -10.91 0.90 3.20
CA ILE A 16 -11.98 0.64 4.18
C ILE A 16 -13.35 0.55 3.50
N THR A 17 -13.63 1.42 2.52
CA THR A 17 -14.88 1.42 1.74
C THR A 17 -15.03 0.11 0.96
N SER A 18 -13.95 -0.41 0.39
CA SER A 18 -13.95 -1.68 -0.34
C SER A 18 -14.14 -2.88 0.60
N LEU A 19 -13.62 -2.80 1.83
CA LEU A 19 -13.85 -3.81 2.86
C LEU A 19 -15.33 -3.84 3.27
N ILE A 20 -15.94 -2.66 3.44
CA ILE A 20 -17.38 -2.53 3.73
C ILE A 20 -18.21 -3.10 2.58
N ALA A 21 -17.87 -2.80 1.32
CA ALA A 21 -18.55 -3.36 0.15
C ALA A 21 -18.43 -4.89 0.09
N SER A 22 -17.25 -5.45 0.38
CA SER A 22 -17.02 -6.90 0.50
C SER A 22 -17.92 -7.52 1.58
N VAL A 23 -18.01 -6.91 2.77
CA VAL A 23 -18.86 -7.40 3.86
C VAL A 23 -20.34 -7.35 3.48
N LEU A 24 -20.79 -6.26 2.83
CA LEU A 24 -22.16 -6.15 2.35
C LEU A 24 -22.49 -7.20 1.28
N LEU A 25 -21.57 -7.44 0.34
CA LEU A 25 -21.72 -8.48 -0.68
C LEU A 25 -21.72 -9.89 -0.07
N TYR A 26 -20.99 -10.12 1.01
CA TYR A 26 -21.02 -11.40 1.72
C TYR A 26 -22.34 -11.60 2.48
N ALA A 27 -22.85 -10.55 3.11
CA ALA A 27 -24.09 -10.58 3.89
C ALA A 27 -25.34 -10.75 3.01
N TYR A 28 -25.42 -10.01 1.90
CA TYR A 28 -26.60 -9.98 1.02
C TYR A 28 -26.44 -10.80 -0.27
N GLY A 29 -25.23 -11.23 -0.62
CA GLY A 29 -24.98 -12.02 -1.82
C GLY A 29 -25.34 -13.49 -1.66
N THR A 30 -25.50 -14.19 -2.78
CA THR A 30 -25.81 -15.63 -2.83
C THR A 30 -24.75 -16.39 -3.62
N GLY A 31 -24.52 -17.66 -3.25
CA GLY A 31 -23.67 -18.61 -3.98
C GLY A 31 -22.31 -18.04 -4.44
N ALA A 32 -22.23 -17.68 -5.71
CA ALA A 32 -21.03 -17.11 -6.35
C ALA A 32 -20.60 -15.75 -5.76
N ILE A 33 -21.55 -14.88 -5.39
CA ILE A 33 -21.26 -13.53 -4.87
C ILE A 33 -20.61 -13.61 -3.49
N LYS A 34 -20.98 -14.59 -2.66
CA LYS A 34 -20.32 -14.82 -1.36
C LYS A 34 -18.85 -15.24 -1.53
N GLY A 35 -18.56 -16.09 -2.51
CA GLY A 35 -17.18 -16.50 -2.83
C GLY A 35 -16.34 -15.35 -3.39
N PHE A 36 -16.94 -14.52 -4.24
CA PHE A 36 -16.32 -13.29 -4.74
C PHE A 36 -16.01 -12.32 -3.58
N ALA A 37 -17.00 -12.03 -2.73
CA ALA A 37 -16.87 -11.14 -1.59
C ALA A 37 -15.76 -11.58 -0.61
N LEU A 38 -15.65 -12.89 -0.36
CA LEU A 38 -14.61 -13.47 0.49
C LEU A 38 -13.21 -13.27 -0.11
N THR A 39 -13.03 -13.58 -1.40
CA THR A 39 -11.75 -13.41 -2.10
C THR A 39 -11.33 -11.95 -2.13
N THR A 40 -12.26 -11.03 -2.43
CA THR A 40 -12.01 -9.59 -2.41
C THR A 40 -11.60 -9.11 -1.02
N GLY A 41 -12.28 -9.56 0.03
CA GLY A 41 -11.94 -9.20 1.42
C GLY A 41 -10.53 -9.65 1.80
N ILE A 42 -10.19 -10.91 1.51
CA ILE A 42 -8.84 -11.46 1.77
C ILE A 42 -7.78 -10.70 0.95
N GLY A 43 -8.07 -10.39 -0.31
CA GLY A 43 -7.16 -9.63 -1.18
C GLY A 43 -6.87 -8.23 -0.67
N ILE A 44 -7.87 -7.52 -0.13
CA ILE A 44 -7.68 -6.19 0.47
C ILE A 44 -6.80 -6.29 1.72
N LEU A 45 -7.05 -7.27 2.60
CA LEU A 45 -6.23 -7.48 3.79
C LEU A 45 -4.77 -7.79 3.43
N ALA A 46 -4.56 -8.69 2.47
CA ALA A 46 -3.22 -9.01 1.96
C ALA A 46 -2.53 -7.78 1.33
N SER A 47 -3.28 -6.95 0.61
CA SER A 47 -2.78 -5.70 0.02
C SER A 47 -2.32 -4.70 1.09
N ILE A 48 -3.10 -4.49 2.16
CA ILE A 48 -2.73 -3.57 3.25
C ILE A 48 -1.45 -4.05 3.96
N ILE A 49 -1.35 -5.35 4.24
CA ILE A 49 -0.15 -5.95 4.85
C ILE A 49 1.07 -5.75 3.94
N THR A 50 0.92 -6.04 2.65
CA THR A 50 1.98 -5.87 1.65
C THR A 50 2.35 -4.40 1.47
N ALA A 51 1.41 -3.47 1.56
CA ALA A 51 1.69 -2.06 1.45
C ALA A 51 2.52 -1.55 2.64
N ILE A 52 2.23 -2.01 3.86
CA ILE A 52 2.96 -1.62 5.08
C ILE A 52 4.38 -2.22 5.08
N ILE A 53 4.51 -3.51 4.80
CA ILE A 53 5.79 -4.24 4.86
C ILE A 53 6.62 -4.00 3.60
N GLY A 54 5.99 -4.03 2.43
CA GLY A 54 6.62 -3.90 1.13
C GLY A 54 7.18 -2.50 0.88
N THR A 55 6.49 -1.44 1.29
CA THR A 55 7.06 -0.08 1.17
C THR A 55 8.31 0.08 2.03
N GLN A 56 8.37 -0.55 3.20
CA GLN A 56 9.58 -0.54 4.04
C GLN A 56 10.73 -1.32 3.41
N GLY A 57 10.47 -2.53 2.93
CA GLY A 57 11.48 -3.37 2.28
C GLY A 57 12.03 -2.75 1.00
N ILE A 58 11.14 -2.21 0.14
CA ILE A 58 11.53 -1.55 -1.11
C ILE A 58 12.28 -0.25 -0.81
N TYR A 59 11.81 0.59 0.11
CA TYR A 59 12.51 1.83 0.46
C TYR A 59 13.93 1.56 0.98
N GLN A 60 14.09 0.59 1.88
CA GLN A 60 15.39 0.20 2.43
C GLN A 60 16.31 -0.48 1.40
N ALA A 61 15.76 -1.26 0.46
CA ALA A 61 16.53 -1.90 -0.61
C ALA A 61 16.89 -0.94 -1.76
N LEU A 62 16.03 0.04 -2.04
CA LEU A 62 16.17 0.97 -3.16
C LEU A 62 17.09 2.15 -2.81
N LEU A 63 17.01 2.72 -1.61
CA LEU A 63 17.88 3.81 -1.18
C LEU A 63 19.39 3.55 -1.35
N PRO A 64 19.97 2.40 -0.93
CA PRO A 64 21.39 2.13 -1.12
C PRO A 64 21.75 1.96 -2.61
N LYS A 65 20.82 1.48 -3.45
CA LYS A 65 21.00 1.37 -4.91
C LYS A 65 20.90 2.73 -5.62
N LEU A 66 20.06 3.64 -5.13
CA LEU A 66 19.95 5.01 -5.65
C LEU A 66 21.13 5.90 -5.24
N ALA A 67 21.67 5.71 -4.03
CA ALA A 67 22.83 6.47 -3.54
C ALA A 67 24.10 6.24 -4.36
N GLN A 68 24.21 5.11 -5.09
CA GLN A 68 25.36 4.80 -5.93
C GLN A 68 25.27 5.39 -7.35
N THR A 69 24.12 5.91 -7.79
CA THR A 69 23.97 6.45 -9.14
C THR A 69 23.96 8.00 -9.14
N LYS A 70 25.09 8.59 -9.52
CA LYS A 70 25.31 10.05 -9.56
C LYS A 70 24.34 10.78 -10.51
N SER A 71 23.80 10.08 -11.50
CA SER A 71 22.87 10.59 -12.52
C SER A 71 21.45 10.86 -11.97
N LEU A 72 21.04 10.17 -10.91
CA LEU A 72 19.67 10.24 -10.41
C LEU A 72 19.46 11.41 -9.44
N TYR A 73 20.50 11.84 -8.71
CA TYR A 73 20.51 13.13 -8.01
C TYR A 73 20.35 14.31 -8.97
N PHE A 74 20.89 14.21 -10.19
CA PHE A 74 20.75 15.22 -11.23
C PHE A 74 19.33 15.26 -11.83
N TRP A 75 18.68 14.10 -12.00
CA TRP A 75 17.30 14.01 -12.52
C TRP A 75 16.20 14.36 -11.50
N PHE A 76 16.39 14.08 -10.20
CA PHE A 76 15.42 14.41 -9.15
C PHE A 76 15.67 15.77 -8.47
N GLY A 77 16.65 16.55 -8.94
CA GLY A 77 16.87 17.93 -8.51
C GLY A 77 17.19 18.10 -7.01
N VAL A 78 17.67 17.06 -6.33
CA VAL A 78 18.01 17.12 -4.90
C VAL A 78 19.39 17.75 -4.76
N ASN A 79 19.43 19.04 -4.44
CA ASN A 79 20.69 19.76 -4.24
C ASN A 79 21.26 19.44 -2.85
N LYS A 80 22.47 18.89 -2.78
CA LYS A 80 23.20 18.71 -1.51
C LYS A 80 23.54 20.08 -0.92
N ARG A 81 22.73 20.58 0.01
CA ARG A 81 23.08 21.66 0.95
C ARG A 81 22.40 21.44 2.30
N ALA A 82 23.08 20.69 3.16
CA ALA A 82 23.20 20.94 4.59
C ALA A 82 24.56 20.36 5.02
#